data_AF-A0A1I4YR92-F1
#
_entry.id   AF-A0A1I4YR92-F1
#
_cell.length_a   1.000
_cell.length_b   1.000
_cell.length_c   1.000
_cell.angle_alpha   90.00
_cell.angle_beta   90.00
_cell.angle_gamma   90.00
#
_symmetry.space_group_name_H-M   'P 1'
#
loop_
_entity.id
_entity.type
_entity.pdbx_description
1 polymer ?
#
loop_
_entity_poly.entity_id
_entity_poly.type
_entity_poly.pdbx_seq_one_letter_code
_entity_poly.pdbx_strand_id
1 'polypeptide(L)'
;MMKKGRFLGISYVLGMMGTLLTVWFSSIEAAEYAGADAGIHSAVTLSNHEAMARFHEDAAMEMEVKVQEQKRLLEQYQAKSYLYGRQAQDLQGHTHALTRTYDKAAKAHTREAALHRERSIKLAEETFCNFPEKTGRC
;
A
#
# COMPACT_ATOMS: atom_id res chain seq x y z
N MET A 1 -35.61 8.05 35.98
CA MET A 1 -36.20 6.83 36.57
C MET A 1 -36.74 5.95 35.44
N MET A 2 -36.33 4.68 35.43
CA MET A 2 -36.89 3.52 34.71
C MET A 2 -36.56 3.28 33.22
N LYS A 3 -35.58 2.37 33.06
CA LYS A 3 -35.41 1.32 32.03
C LYS A 3 -36.71 0.84 31.36
N LYS A 4 -36.60 0.39 30.10
CA LYS A 4 -36.75 -1.04 29.72
C LYS A 4 -36.50 -1.22 28.21
N GLY A 5 -35.56 -2.10 27.88
CA GLY A 5 -35.31 -2.54 26.51
C GLY A 5 -36.37 -3.49 25.98
N ARG A 6 -36.27 -3.77 24.68
CA ARG A 6 -36.84 -4.96 24.06
C ARG A 6 -35.79 -5.54 23.12
N PHE A 7 -35.20 -6.66 23.55
CA PHE A 7 -34.56 -7.62 22.67
C PHE A 7 -35.62 -8.12 21.69
N LEU A 8 -35.52 -7.75 20.42
CA LEU A 8 -36.19 -8.49 19.36
C LEU A 8 -35.26 -9.63 18.95
N GLY A 9 -35.68 -10.84 19.27
CA GLY A 9 -35.02 -12.06 18.88
C GLY A 9 -35.02 -12.23 17.36
N ILE A 10 -33.86 -12.57 16.83
CA ILE A 10 -33.73 -13.19 15.52
C ILE A 10 -33.18 -14.59 15.79
N SER A 11 -34.11 -15.49 16.09
CA SER A 11 -33.89 -16.93 16.18
C SER A 11 -34.99 -17.57 15.36
N TYR A 12 -34.68 -17.88 14.10
CA TYR A 12 -35.32 -18.81 13.15
C TYR A 12 -34.77 -18.38 11.78
N VAL A 13 -34.10 -19.17 10.94
CA VAL A 13 -34.20 -20.60 10.65
C VAL A 13 -32.85 -21.07 10.10
N LEU A 14 -32.18 -21.98 10.83
CA LEU A 14 -31.33 -22.99 10.20
C LEU A 14 -32.27 -24.02 9.59
N GLY A 15 -32.29 -24.11 8.26
CA GLY A 15 -33.10 -25.11 7.57
C GLY A 15 -33.38 -24.79 6.12
N MET A 16 -32.37 -24.96 5.25
CA MET A 16 -32.56 -25.46 3.88
C MET A 16 -31.21 -26.01 3.38
N MET A 17 -30.82 -27.16 3.94
CA MET A 17 -29.95 -28.11 3.26
C MET A 17 -30.85 -29.16 2.61
N GLY A 18 -30.73 -29.33 1.29
CA GLY A 18 -31.27 -30.48 0.59
C GLY A 18 -31.96 -30.13 -0.73
N THR A 19 -31.28 -30.43 -1.83
CA THR A 19 -31.66 -30.48 -3.27
C THR A 19 -30.74 -29.55 -4.10
N LEU A 20 -29.96 -29.96 -5.10
CA LEU A 20 -29.79 -31.21 -5.84
C LEU A 20 -28.33 -31.33 -6.30
N LEU A 21 -27.71 -32.48 -6.01
CA LEU A 21 -26.57 -33.00 -6.75
C LEU A 21 -27.07 -33.47 -8.12
N THR A 22 -26.85 -32.70 -9.19
CA THR A 22 -26.58 -33.19 -10.56
C THR A 22 -26.29 -32.01 -11.51
N VAL A 23 -25.16 -31.33 -11.33
CA VAL A 23 -24.41 -30.71 -12.44
C VAL A 23 -22.93 -30.79 -12.05
N TRP A 24 -22.37 -32.00 -12.13
CA TRP A 24 -20.95 -32.27 -11.86
C TRP A 24 -20.28 -33.01 -13.03
N PHE A 25 -20.83 -32.91 -14.24
CA PHE A 25 -20.15 -33.44 -15.42
C PHE A 25 -20.27 -32.50 -16.63
N SER A 26 -19.45 -31.45 -16.57
CA SER A 26 -18.92 -30.75 -17.75
C SER A 26 -17.46 -30.37 -17.45
N SER A 27 -16.61 -31.36 -17.22
CA SER A 27 -15.16 -31.20 -17.38
C SER A 27 -14.81 -31.78 -18.74
N ILE A 28 -14.57 -30.90 -19.71
CA ILE A 28 -14.08 -31.02 -21.10
C ILE A 28 -14.68 -29.76 -21.73
N GLU A 29 -14.02 -28.63 -21.97
CA GLU A 29 -12.62 -28.22 -22.06
C GLU A 29 -12.37 -26.95 -21.23
N ALA A 30 -11.44 -26.97 -20.27
CA ALA A 30 -11.04 -25.77 -19.50
C ALA A 30 -9.52 -25.63 -19.35
N ALA A 31 -8.75 -26.29 -20.22
CA ALA A 31 -7.29 -26.18 -20.20
C ALA A 31 -6.76 -24.94 -20.95
N GLU A 32 -7.55 -24.36 -21.86
CA GLU A 32 -7.10 -23.23 -22.71
C GLU A 32 -7.51 -21.85 -22.17
N TYR A 33 -8.59 -21.76 -21.38
CA TYR A 33 -9.08 -20.49 -20.82
C TYR A 33 -8.41 -20.09 -19.50
N ALA A 34 -7.98 -21.05 -18.69
CA ALA A 34 -7.34 -20.81 -17.39
C ALA A 34 -5.97 -20.10 -17.51
N GLY A 35 -5.23 -20.35 -18.59
CA GLY A 35 -3.95 -19.68 -18.85
C GLY A 35 -4.09 -18.20 -19.23
N ALA A 36 -5.14 -17.85 -19.97
CA ALA A 36 -5.42 -16.46 -20.34
C ALA A 36 -5.87 -15.62 -19.15
N ASP A 37 -6.75 -16.16 -18.28
CA ASP A 37 -7.20 -15.48 -17.06
C ASP A 37 -6.07 -15.30 -16.04
N ALA A 38 -5.21 -16.31 -15.87
CA ALA A 38 -4.01 -16.22 -15.02
C ALA A 38 -2.99 -15.18 -15.54
N GLY A 39 -2.79 -15.11 -16.86
CA GLY A 39 -1.94 -14.11 -17.51
C GLY A 39 -2.46 -12.68 -17.37
N ILE A 40 -3.78 -12.47 -17.50
CA ILE A 40 -4.41 -11.15 -17.32
C ILE A 40 -4.34 -10.73 -15.85
N HIS A 41 -4.65 -11.63 -14.90
CA HIS A 41 -4.61 -11.33 -13.48
C HIS A 41 -3.19 -10.96 -12.99
N SER A 42 -2.17 -11.70 -13.44
CA SER A 42 -0.77 -11.42 -13.12
C SER A 42 -0.30 -10.08 -13.70
N ALA A 43 -0.66 -9.76 -14.95
CA ALA A 43 -0.37 -8.46 -15.57
C ALA A 43 -1.04 -7.28 -14.83
N VAL A 44 -2.30 -7.42 -14.41
CA VAL A 44 -3.00 -6.40 -13.60
C VAL A 44 -2.33 -6.23 -12.24
N THR A 45 -1.94 -7.33 -11.58
CA THR A 45 -1.26 -7.28 -10.27
C THR A 45 0.12 -6.62 -10.38
N LEU A 46 0.87 -6.88 -11.45
CA LEU A 46 2.15 -6.25 -11.77
C LEU A 46 2.00 -4.73 -11.91
N SER A 47 1.05 -4.29 -12.74
CA SER A 47 0.75 -2.87 -12.97
C SER A 47 0.37 -2.16 -11.67
N ASN A 48 -0.43 -2.80 -10.82
CA ASN A 48 -0.80 -2.26 -9.51
C ASN A 48 0.42 -2.02 -8.61
N HIS A 49 1.36 -2.96 -8.53
CA HIS A 49 2.57 -2.78 -7.74
C HIS A 49 3.49 -1.70 -8.32
N GLU A 50 3.58 -1.55 -9.64
CA GLU A 50 4.33 -0.44 -10.24
C GLU A 50 3.70 0.92 -9.90
N ALA A 51 2.38 1.03 -10.00
CA ALA A 51 1.66 2.25 -9.64
C ALA A 51 1.85 2.61 -8.16
N MET A 52 1.78 1.62 -7.26
CA MET A 52 2.07 1.83 -5.83
C MET A 52 3.51 2.27 -5.60
N ALA A 53 4.49 1.64 -6.27
CA ALA A 53 5.89 2.04 -6.15
C ALA A 53 6.08 3.52 -6.51
N ARG A 54 5.53 3.97 -7.64
CA ARG A 54 5.58 5.37 -8.08
C ARG A 54 4.92 6.31 -7.09
N PHE A 55 3.75 5.94 -6.54
CA PHE A 55 3.08 6.74 -5.51
C PHE A 55 3.97 6.96 -4.27
N HIS A 56 4.63 5.90 -3.79
CA HIS A 56 5.54 6.03 -2.65
C HIS A 56 6.83 6.76 -3.01
N GLU A 57 7.33 6.65 -4.25
CA GLU A 57 8.47 7.45 -4.75
C GLU A 57 8.14 8.95 -4.73
N ASP A 58 6.97 9.34 -5.26
CA ASP A 58 6.51 10.72 -5.28
C ASP A 58 6.29 11.26 -3.85
N ALA A 59 5.67 10.46 -2.98
CA ALA A 59 5.48 10.82 -1.57
C ALA A 59 6.81 10.99 -0.84
N ALA A 60 7.80 10.14 -1.10
CA ALA A 60 9.14 10.27 -0.53
C ALA A 60 9.80 11.59 -0.95
N MET A 61 9.74 11.92 -2.25
CA MET A 61 10.25 13.18 -2.78
C MET A 61 9.55 14.39 -2.15
N GLU A 62 8.24 14.36 -1.98
CA GLU A 62 7.50 15.42 -1.30
C GLU A 62 7.98 15.61 0.15
N MET A 63 8.19 14.51 0.88
CA MET A 63 8.72 14.59 2.25
C MET A 63 10.14 15.13 2.29
N GLU A 64 10.99 14.79 1.33
CA GLU A 64 12.35 15.34 1.22
C GLU A 64 12.34 16.86 0.98
N VAL A 65 11.44 17.35 0.12
CA VAL A 65 11.24 18.80 -0.07
C VAL A 65 10.87 19.47 1.25
N LYS A 66 9.94 18.89 2.01
CA LYS A 66 9.56 19.40 3.35
C LYS A 66 10.73 19.37 4.32
N VAL A 67 11.58 18.34 4.30
CA VAL A 67 12.81 18.30 5.12
C VAL A 67 13.70 19.50 4.81
N GLN A 68 13.92 19.82 3.53
CA GLN A 68 14.76 20.95 3.14
C GLN A 68 14.15 22.29 3.54
N GLU A 69 12.84 22.44 3.43
CA GLU A 69 12.13 23.63 3.90
C GLU A 69 12.28 23.83 5.41
N GLN A 70 12.06 22.77 6.21
CA GLN A 70 12.22 22.85 7.66
C GLN A 70 13.68 23.14 8.06
N LYS A 71 14.67 22.58 7.36
CA LYS A 71 16.10 22.90 7.60
C LYS A 71 16.39 24.38 7.38
N ARG A 72 15.91 24.97 6.27
CA ARG A 72 16.07 26.40 5.99
C ARG A 72 15.38 27.28 7.04
N LEU A 73 14.18 26.90 7.48
CA LEU A 73 13.48 27.60 8.56
C LEU A 73 14.26 27.51 9.88
N LEU A 74 14.80 26.32 10.21
CA LEU A 74 15.60 26.12 11.41
C LEU A 74 16.85 27.00 11.40
N GLU A 75 17.56 27.06 10.28
CA GLU A 75 18.71 27.95 10.09
C GLU A 75 18.32 29.42 10.32
N GLN A 76 17.17 29.86 9.81
CA GLN A 76 16.67 31.22 10.05
C GLN A 76 16.33 31.47 11.53
N TYR A 77 15.65 30.55 12.20
CA TYR A 77 15.32 30.69 13.63
C TYR A 77 16.56 30.65 14.52
N GLN A 78 17.62 29.94 14.12
CA GLN A 78 18.91 29.94 14.80
C GLN A 78 19.65 31.26 14.58
N ALA A 79 19.81 31.67 13.31
CA ALA A 79 20.56 32.86 12.94
C ALA A 79 19.89 34.17 13.41
N LYS A 80 18.56 34.22 13.44
CA LYS A 80 17.76 35.40 13.78
C LYS A 80 16.95 35.23 15.05
N SER A 81 17.43 34.41 15.99
CA SER A 81 16.76 34.16 17.28
C SER A 81 16.38 35.44 18.04
N TYR A 82 17.20 36.50 17.91
CA TYR A 82 16.93 37.82 18.50
C TYR A 82 15.61 38.47 18.03
N LEU A 83 15.09 38.12 16.85
CA LEU A 83 13.80 38.62 16.36
C LEU A 83 12.60 37.99 17.08
N TYR A 84 12.78 36.80 17.68
CA TYR A 84 11.70 36.01 18.25
C TYR A 84 11.76 35.93 19.79
N GLY A 85 12.83 36.45 20.40
CA GLY A 85 13.00 36.48 21.85
C GLY A 85 12.89 35.08 22.47
N ARG A 86 12.05 34.94 23.50
CA ARG A 86 11.86 33.65 24.20
C ARG A 86 11.25 32.57 23.30
N GLN A 87 10.42 32.95 22.33
CA GLN A 87 9.76 32.00 21.43
C GLN A 87 10.74 31.33 20.44
N ALA A 88 11.95 31.87 20.28
CA ALA A 88 12.96 31.31 19.39
C ALA A 88 13.27 29.84 19.72
N GLN A 89 13.34 29.49 21.01
CA GLN A 89 13.65 28.13 21.44
C GLN A 89 12.53 27.15 21.06
N ASP A 90 11.27 27.54 21.25
CA ASP A 90 10.11 26.71 20.90
C ASP A 90 10.02 26.51 19.38
N LEU A 91 10.24 27.57 18.60
CA LEU A 91 10.28 27.50 17.14
C LEU A 91 11.38 26.56 16.65
N GLN A 92 12.61 26.70 17.17
CA GLN A 92 13.72 25.81 16.82
C GLN A 92 13.43 24.36 17.18
N GLY A 93 12.89 24.11 18.39
CA GLY A 93 12.52 22.77 18.84
C GLY A 93 11.45 22.13 17.96
N HIS A 94 10.39 22.88 17.64
CA HIS A 94 9.30 22.42 16.79
C HIS A 94 9.77 22.12 15.37
N THR A 95 10.49 23.03 14.73
CA THR A 95 11.02 22.84 13.36
C THR A 95 12.00 21.69 13.28
N HIS A 96 12.86 21.52 14.30
CA HIS A 96 13.75 20.37 14.37
C HIS A 96 12.98 19.04 14.53
N ALA A 97 11.91 19.02 15.32
CA ALA A 97 11.03 17.86 15.42
C ALA A 97 10.34 17.54 14.08
N LEU A 98 9.79 18.56 13.39
CA LEU A 98 9.19 18.40 12.07
C LEU A 98 10.20 17.85 11.04
N THR A 99 11.43 18.37 11.04
CA THR A 99 12.51 17.87 10.17
C THR A 99 12.71 16.37 10.35
N ARG A 100 12.76 15.88 11.60
CA ARG A 100 12.91 14.46 11.90
C ARG A 100 11.68 13.64 11.50
N THR A 101 10.49 14.19 11.66
CA THR A 101 9.24 13.53 11.27
C THR A 101 9.17 13.34 9.75
N TYR A 102 9.46 14.37 8.97
CA TYR A 102 9.47 14.27 7.51
C TYR A 102 10.60 13.37 7.01
N ASP A 103 11.79 13.41 7.61
CA ASP A 103 12.90 12.51 7.25
C ASP A 103 12.53 11.04 7.48
N LYS A 104 11.85 10.73 8.60
CA LYS A 104 11.33 9.38 8.84
C LYS A 104 10.26 8.98 7.84
N ALA A 105 9.35 9.90 7.48
CA ALA A 105 8.31 9.65 6.50
C ALA A 105 8.89 9.40 5.11
N ALA A 106 9.87 10.21 4.67
CA ALA A 106 10.60 9.99 3.41
C ALA A 106 11.19 8.58 3.36
N LYS A 107 11.94 8.19 4.40
CA LYS A 107 12.54 6.85 4.50
C LYS A 107 11.51 5.73 4.52
N ALA A 108 10.35 5.93 5.15
CA ALA A 108 9.28 4.94 5.17
C ALA A 108 8.71 4.74 3.76
N HIS A 109 8.38 5.83 3.07
CA HIS A 109 7.90 5.78 1.69
C HIS A 109 8.94 5.17 0.73
N THR A 110 10.23 5.52 0.85
CA THR A 110 11.30 4.88 0.06
C THR A 110 11.35 3.37 0.25
N ARG A 111 11.15 2.87 1.49
CA ARG A 111 11.12 1.43 1.77
C ARG A 111 9.90 0.78 1.16
N GLU A 112 8.73 1.40 1.26
CA GLU A 112 7.48 0.88 0.68
C GLU A 112 7.56 0.82 -0.85
N ALA A 113 8.12 1.86 -1.48
CA ALA A 113 8.40 1.86 -2.91
C ALA A 113 9.29 0.67 -3.32
N ALA A 114 10.40 0.46 -2.59
CA ALA A 114 11.30 -0.66 -2.85
C ALA A 114 10.61 -2.02 -2.73
N LEU A 115 9.75 -2.21 -1.72
CA LEU A 115 8.98 -3.45 -1.54
C LEU A 115 8.00 -3.69 -2.71
N HIS A 116 7.39 -2.63 -3.24
CA HIS A 116 6.52 -2.73 -4.40
C HIS A 116 7.29 -3.05 -5.69
N ARG A 117 8.46 -2.44 -5.89
CA ARG A 117 9.36 -2.77 -7.01
C ARG A 117 9.83 -4.23 -6.94
N GLU A 118 10.25 -4.69 -5.78
CA GLU A 118 10.68 -6.08 -5.59
C GLU A 118 9.56 -7.06 -5.92
N ARG A 119 8.33 -6.80 -5.44
CA ARG A 119 7.16 -7.62 -5.77
C ARG A 119 6.80 -7.59 -7.25
N SER A 120 6.89 -6.43 -7.90
CA SER A 120 6.68 -6.36 -9.36
C SER A 120 7.70 -7.20 -10.12
N ILE A 121 8.98 -7.18 -9.71
CA ILE A 121 10.02 -7.97 -10.39
C ILE A 121 9.75 -9.47 -10.22
N LYS A 122 9.42 -9.92 -9.00
CA LYS A 122 9.09 -11.33 -8.73
C LYS A 122 7.88 -11.80 -9.53
N LEU A 123 6.81 -11.00 -9.58
CA LEU A 123 5.63 -11.35 -10.38
C LEU A 123 5.94 -11.37 -11.88
N ALA A 124 6.78 -10.47 -12.38
CA ALA A 124 7.20 -10.48 -13.78
C ALA A 124 8.01 -11.75 -14.11
N GLU A 125 8.92 -12.16 -13.21
CA GLU A 125 9.69 -13.40 -13.33
C GLU A 125 8.79 -14.64 -13.29
N GLU A 126 7.84 -14.70 -12.35
CA GLU A 126 6.85 -15.77 -12.25
C GLU A 126 5.96 -15.85 -13.50
N THR A 127 5.49 -14.70 -14.00
CA THR A 127 4.66 -14.64 -15.22
C THR A 127 5.45 -15.12 -16.42
N PHE A 128 6.73 -14.74 -16.53
CA PHE A 128 7.63 -15.19 -17.59
C PHE A 128 7.90 -16.71 -17.51
N CYS A 129 8.14 -17.25 -16.31
CA CYS A 129 8.44 -18.68 -16.12
C CYS A 129 7.22 -19.60 -16.27
N ASN A 130 6.01 -19.08 -16.07
CA ASN A 130 4.75 -19.83 -16.16
C ASN A 130 4.13 -19.84 -17.57
N PHE A 131 4.69 -19.09 -18.55
CA PHE A 131 4.18 -19.08 -19.92
C PHE A 131 4.55 -20.39 -20.67
N PRO A 132 3.62 -21.00 -21.44
CA PRO A 132 3.79 -22.37 -21.97
C PRO A 132 4.84 -22.55 -23.08
N GLU A 133 5.55 -21.50 -23.49
CA GLU A 133 6.61 -21.59 -24.50
C GLU A 133 7.99 -21.46 -23.86
N LYS A 134 8.42 -22.53 -23.19
CA LYS A 134 9.75 -22.61 -22.57
C LYS A 134 10.84 -22.67 -23.63
N THR A 135 11.53 -21.55 -23.87
CA THR A 135 12.86 -21.55 -24.50
C THR A 135 13.82 -20.64 -23.73
N GLY A 136 14.40 -21.16 -22.65
CA GLY A 136 15.48 -20.48 -21.92
C GLY A 136 15.41 -20.70 -20.41
N ARG A 137 16.58 -20.72 -19.76
CA ARG A 137 16.74 -21.00 -18.32
C ARG A 137 15.90 -20.02 -17.49
N CYS A 138 15.00 -20.56 -16.66
CA CYS A 138 14.43 -19.88 -15.49
C CYS A 138 15.55 -19.54 -14.51
#